data_AF-A0A2T0TTV4-F1
#
_entry.id   AF-A0A2T0TTV4-F1
#
_cell.length_a   1.000
_cell.length_b   1.000
_cell.length_c   1.000
_cell.angle_alpha   90.00
_cell.angle_beta   90.00
_cell.angle_gamma   90.00
#
_symmetry.space_group_name_H-M   'P 1'
#
loop_
_entity.id
_entity.type
_entity.pdbx_description
1 polymer ?
#
loop_
_entity_poly.entity_id
_entity_poly.type
_entity_poly.pdbx_seq_one_letter_code
_entity_poly.pdbx_strand_id
1 'polypeptide(L)' 'MNGQNRKDIYPGLEVDIILKQDQRSGKLTRGIVKNLLTSATYHSRGIKVRLEDGQVGRVANIPDQDED' A
#
# COMPACT_ATOMS: atom_id res chain seq x y z
N MET A 1 6.35 8.56 -0.33
CA MET A 1 7.11 7.48 -1.07
C MET A 1 6.20 6.60 -1.97
N ASN A 2 6.72 5.87 -2.99
CA ASN A 2 5.90 5.16 -4.01
C ASN A 2 5.51 3.68 -3.70
N GLY A 3 5.81 3.17 -2.51
CA GLY A 3 5.36 1.83 -2.07
C GLY A 3 5.93 0.62 -2.82
N GLN A 4 7.03 0.77 -3.56
CA GLN A 4 7.64 -0.29 -4.38
C GLN A 4 8.62 -1.19 -3.62
N ASN A 5 9.27 -0.66 -2.58
CA ASN A 5 10.20 -1.45 -1.76
C ASN A 5 9.50 -1.96 -0.51
N ARG A 6 9.70 -3.24 -0.20
CA ARG A 6 9.15 -3.91 0.98
C ARG A 6 9.66 -3.29 2.29
N LYS A 7 10.91 -2.80 2.31
CA LYS A 7 11.52 -2.20 3.50
C LYS A 7 10.82 -0.90 3.95
N ASP A 8 10.14 -0.22 3.02
CA ASP A 8 9.48 1.06 3.26
C ASP A 8 8.04 0.85 3.78
N ILE A 9 7.57 -0.41 3.87
CA ILE A 9 6.20 -0.76 4.24
C ILE A 9 6.23 -1.73 5.41
N TYR A 10 5.46 -1.41 6.45
CA TYR A 10 5.37 -2.22 7.67
C TYR A 10 3.94 -2.19 8.22
N PRO A 11 3.52 -3.21 8.99
CA PRO A 11 2.23 -3.17 9.68
C PRO A 11 2.11 -1.92 10.58
N GLY A 12 0.95 -1.28 10.57
CA GLY A 12 0.71 0.00 11.27
C GLY A 12 1.01 1.25 10.43
N LEU A 13 1.65 1.12 9.26
CA LEU A 13 1.87 2.25 8.34
C LEU A 13 0.56 2.63 7.64
N GLU A 14 0.27 3.93 7.58
CA GLU A 14 -0.78 4.48 6.73
C GLU A 14 -0.33 4.50 5.27
N VAL A 15 -1.15 3.96 4.38
CA VAL A 15 -0.84 3.86 2.95
C VAL A 15 -2.07 4.10 2.10
N ASP A 16 -1.86 4.56 0.88
CA ASP A 16 -2.87 4.56 -0.17
C ASP A 16 -2.64 3.35 -1.09
N ILE A 17 -3.63 2.46 -1.17
CA ILE A 17 -3.58 1.27 -2.02
C ILE A 17 -4.53 1.39 -3.21
N ILE A 18 -4.17 0.73 -4.31
CA ILE A 18 -5.09 0.47 -5.41
C ILE A 18 -5.68 -0.93 -5.27
N LEU A 19 -7.00 -1.01 -5.15
CA LEU A 19 -7.76 -2.26 -5.13
C LEU A 19 -7.86 -2.83 -6.53
N LYS A 20 -8.07 -4.15 -6.65
CA LYS A 20 -8.23 -4.81 -7.96
C LYS A 20 -9.38 -4.20 -8.78
N GLN A 21 -10.50 -3.90 -8.12
CA GLN A 21 -11.68 -3.28 -8.75
C GLN A 21 -11.39 -1.85 -9.26
N ASP A 22 -10.47 -1.14 -8.60
CA ASP A 22 -10.13 0.24 -8.90
C ASP A 22 -8.92 0.40 -9.84
N GLN A 23 -8.35 -0.71 -10.33
CA GLN A 23 -7.20 -0.66 -11.26
C GLN A 23 -7.50 0.10 -12.57
N ARG A 24 -8.77 0.12 -13.01
CA ARG A 24 -9.20 0.87 -14.20
C ARG A 24 -9.50 2.34 -13.90
N SER A 25 -10.09 2.62 -12.73
CA SER A 25 -10.47 3.97 -12.32
C SER A 25 -9.29 4.76 -11.76
N GLY A 26 -8.25 4.08 -11.28
CA GLY A 26 -7.12 4.70 -10.58
C GLY A 26 -7.48 5.15 -9.16
N LYS A 27 -8.68 4.81 -8.66
CA LYS A 27 -9.11 5.20 -7.32
C LYS A 27 -8.21 4.56 -6.26
N LEU A 28 -7.71 5.39 -5.36
CA LEU A 28 -6.92 4.95 -4.22
C LEU A 28 -7.81 4.83 -2.98
N THR A 29 -7.47 3.85 -2.15
CA THR A 29 -8.10 3.61 -0.85
C THR A 29 -7.04 3.77 0.21
N ARG A 30 -7.26 4.72 1.12
CA ARG A 30 -6.39 4.94 2.27
C ARG A 30 -6.70 3.95 3.38
N GLY A 31 -5.68 3.47 4.08
CA GLY A 31 -5.86 2.76 5.33
C GLY A 31 -4.55 2.27 5.93
N ILE A 32 -4.67 1.54 7.04
CA ILE A 32 -3.53 1.06 7.82
C ILE A 32 -3.16 -0.35 7.38
N VAL A 33 -1.86 -0.59 7.15
CA VAL A 33 -1.35 -1.92 6.78
C VAL A 33 -1.50 -2.89 7.94
N LYS A 34 -2.17 -4.02 7.70
CA LYS A 34 -2.20 -5.17 8.62
C LYS A 34 -1.10 -6.16 8.30
N ASN A 35 -1.01 -6.61 7.05
CA ASN A 35 -0.08 -7.65 6.62
C ASN A 35 0.51 -7.34 5.24
N LEU A 36 1.79 -7.68 5.03
CA LEU A 36 2.43 -7.64 3.73
C LEU A 36 2.33 -8.99 3.02
N LEU A 37 1.85 -9.00 1.78
CA LEU A 37 1.58 -10.20 0.99
C LEU A 37 2.59 -10.45 -0.15
N THR A 38 3.42 -9.46 -0.51
CA THR A 38 4.53 -9.65 -1.46
C THR A 38 5.80 -10.06 -0.73
N SER A 39 6.34 -11.26 -0.99
CA SER A 39 7.59 -11.72 -0.36
C SER A 39 8.86 -11.04 -0.89
N ALA A 40 8.88 -10.66 -2.18
CA ALA A 40 10.02 -9.99 -2.80
C ALA A 40 10.31 -8.62 -2.17
N THR A 41 11.59 -8.22 -2.19
CA THR A 41 12.06 -6.93 -1.67
C THR A 41 11.58 -5.73 -2.49
N TYR A 42 11.34 -5.93 -3.79
CA TYR A 42 10.88 -4.91 -4.72
C TYR A 42 9.75 -5.44 -5.61
N HIS A 43 8.80 -4.58 -5.94
CA HIS A 43 7.79 -4.86 -6.96
C HIS A 43 7.42 -3.58 -7.73
N SER A 44 7.48 -3.63 -9.08
CA SER A 44 7.26 -2.48 -9.96
C SER A 44 5.90 -1.79 -9.77
N ARG A 45 4.86 -2.57 -9.53
CA ARG A 45 3.48 -2.06 -9.25
C ARG A 45 3.18 -1.83 -7.77
N GLY A 46 4.19 -1.82 -6.90
CA GLY A 46 3.99 -1.71 -5.46
C GLY A 46 3.80 -3.04 -4.75
N ILE A 47 4.12 -3.04 -3.46
CA ILE A 47 3.98 -4.18 -2.55
C ILE A 47 2.50 -4.45 -2.30
N LYS A 48 2.10 -5.71 -2.38
CA LYS A 48 0.73 -6.11 -2.06
C LYS A 48 0.58 -6.19 -0.56
N VAL A 49 -0.48 -5.57 -0.03
CA VAL A 49 -0.78 -5.55 1.41
C VAL A 49 -2.25 -5.89 1.65
N ARG A 50 -2.54 -6.27 2.90
CA ARG A 50 -3.89 -6.30 3.47
C ARG A 50 -3.99 -5.16 4.47
N LEU A 51 -5.06 -4.38 4.40
CA LEU A 51 -5.38 -3.34 5.37
C LEU A 51 -6.08 -3.92 6.61
N GLU A 52 -6.17 -3.14 7.68
CA GLU A 52 -6.84 -3.56 8.94
C GLU A 52 -8.31 -3.93 8.75
N ASP A 53 -9.01 -3.20 7.87
CA ASP A 53 -10.41 -3.46 7.48
C ASP A 53 -10.58 -4.72 6.59
N GLY A 54 -9.49 -5.40 6.25
CA GLY A 54 -9.49 -6.62 5.46
C GLY A 54 -9.35 -6.42 3.95
N GLN A 55 -9.35 -5.19 3.45
CA GLN A 55 -9.16 -4.89 2.03
C GLN A 55 -7.75 -5.26 1.57
N VAL A 56 -7.63 -5.66 0.30
CA VAL A 56 -6.36 -6.12 -0.29
C VAL A 56 -6.08 -5.39 -1.59
N GLY A 57 -4.89 -4.79 -1.67
CA GLY A 57 -4.46 -4.02 -2.84
C GLY A 57 -2.94 -3.90 -2.91
N ARG A 58 -2.47 -3.09 -3.86
CA ARG A 58 -1.05 -2.75 -3.99
C ARG A 58 -0.84 -1.33 -3.51
N VAL A 59 0.20 -1.11 -2.71
CA VAL A 59 0.57 0.24 -2.27
C VAL A 59 0.95 1.07 -3.51
N ALA A 60 0.27 2.20 -3.68
CA ALA A 60 0.51 3.16 -4.75
C ALA A 60 1.22 4.40 -4.21
N ASN A 61 0.88 4.81 -2.99
CA ASN A 61 1.48 5.96 -2.33
C ASN A 61 1.60 5.70 -0.81
N ILE A 62 2.65 6.23 -0.22
CA ILE A 62 2.86 6.32 1.23
C ILE A 62 2.82 7.83 1.54
N PRO A 63 1.76 8.33 2.20
CA PRO A 63 1.67 9.74 2.58
C PRO A 63 2.82 10.07 3.55
N ASP A 64 3.50 11.17 3.30
CA ASP A 64 4.53 11.67 4.21
C ASP A 64 3.82 12.36 5.39
N GLN A 65 4.19 12.03 6.62
CA GLN A 65 3.55 12.54 7.85
C GLN A 65 4.13 13.89 8.31
N ASP A 66 5.01 14.51 7.52
CA ASP A 66 5.82 15.67 7.91
C ASP A 66 5.23 17.04 7.44
N GLU A 67 3.92 17.14 7.22
CA GLU A 67 3.25 18.44 7.04
C GLU A 67 2.59 18.89 8.36
N ASP A 68 3.41 19.41 9.27
CA ASP A 68 3.01 20.36 10.35
C ASP A 68 4.15 21.37 10.63
#